data_AF-A0A6S4Q803-F1
#
_entry.id   AF-A0A6S4Q803-F1
#
_cell.length_a   1.000
_cell.length_b   1.000
_cell.length_c   1.000
_cell.angle_alpha   90.00
_cell.angle_beta   90.00
_cell.angle_gamma   90.00
#
_symmetry.space_group_name_H-M   'P 1'
#
loop_
_entity.id
_entity.type
_entity.pdbx_description
1 polymer ?
#
loop_
_entity_poly.entity_id
_entity_poly.type
_entity_poly.pdbx_seq_one_letter_code
_entity_poly.pdbx_strand_id
1 'polypeptide(L)'
;MKFGDFKDIIVNNSEVVLDSILDDGLLKDIPIINNLVDLYNVKTTISDKIFYKKVVSFYESFSDVNRDSFAQWNTWVNENLDAAEKIASTLVLHIDSQSDLVKCKIVGHLFKKLVEEKISLRDFEAYLYVTSMCSVRDIRKHCVDGGDQSSSTEASLAQRLQFVGFYSFTPESLSQSEKLEYEITDRGCDFINMMADFHW
;
A
#
# COMPACT_ATOMS: atom_id res chain seq x y z
N MET A 1 -28.02 19.64 -2.00
CA MET A 1 -27.14 19.12 -0.94
C MET A 1 -26.08 20.19 -0.68
N LYS A 2 -26.01 20.76 0.52
CA LYS A 2 -25.14 21.92 0.81
C LYS A 2 -23.75 21.40 1.19
N PHE A 3 -22.70 22.10 0.78
CA PHE A 3 -21.29 21.74 1.04
C PHE A 3 -20.94 21.62 2.54
N GLY A 4 -21.81 22.10 3.44
CA GLY A 4 -21.69 21.95 4.90
C GLY A 4 -21.94 20.52 5.37
N ASP A 5 -22.89 19.80 4.75
CA ASP A 5 -23.27 18.45 5.16
C ASP A 5 -22.13 17.43 4.94
N PHE A 6 -21.23 17.72 3.98
CA PHE A 6 -20.06 16.89 3.67
C PHE A 6 -18.90 17.10 4.66
N LYS A 7 -18.80 18.29 5.28
CA LYS A 7 -17.81 18.56 6.35
C LYS A 7 -18.17 17.80 7.62
N ASP A 8 -19.45 17.77 7.97
CA ASP A 8 -19.91 17.15 9.22
C ASP A 8 -19.81 15.61 9.19
N ILE A 9 -19.98 15.00 8.01
CA ILE A 9 -19.77 13.55 7.81
C ILE A 9 -18.28 13.17 7.89
N ILE A 10 -17.38 14.05 7.43
CA ILE A 10 -15.94 13.79 7.45
C ILE A 10 -15.34 13.98 8.85
N VAL A 11 -15.83 14.94 9.63
CA VAL A 11 -15.26 15.32 10.94
C VAL A 11 -15.67 14.32 12.04
N ASN A 12 -16.93 13.88 12.07
CA ASN A 12 -17.44 13.09 13.19
C ASN A 12 -16.93 11.62 13.22
N ASN A 13 -16.56 11.05 12.07
CA ASN A 13 -15.99 9.69 12.01
C ASN A 13 -14.46 9.67 12.03
N SER A 14 -13.80 10.80 11.74
CA SER A 14 -12.34 10.90 11.88
C SER A 14 -11.93 11.05 13.33
N GLU A 15 -12.61 11.88 14.13
CA GLU A 15 -12.20 12.12 15.54
C GLU A 15 -12.11 10.84 16.37
N VAL A 16 -13.10 9.94 16.26
CA VAL A 16 -13.14 8.71 17.06
C VAL A 16 -12.01 7.73 16.71
N VAL A 17 -11.64 7.64 15.43
CA VAL A 17 -10.53 6.78 15.00
C VAL A 17 -9.19 7.41 15.40
N LEU A 18 -9.09 8.72 15.36
CA LEU A 18 -7.86 9.45 15.68
C LEU A 18 -7.51 9.42 17.14
N ASP A 19 -8.46 9.65 18.05
CA ASP A 19 -8.17 9.57 19.48
C ASP A 19 -7.66 8.15 19.85
N SER A 20 -8.21 7.10 19.22
CA SER A 20 -7.74 5.73 19.44
C SER A 20 -6.33 5.45 18.88
N ILE A 21 -5.97 6.08 17.75
CA ILE A 21 -4.64 5.99 17.15
C ILE A 21 -3.63 6.77 18.01
N LEU A 22 -3.99 7.97 18.46
CA LEU A 22 -3.12 8.86 19.22
C LEU A 22 -2.88 8.40 20.66
N ASP A 23 -3.81 7.64 21.23
CA ASP A 23 -3.65 7.01 22.54
C ASP A 23 -2.84 5.70 22.51
N ASP A 24 -2.62 5.09 21.32
CA ASP A 24 -1.73 3.93 21.21
C ASP A 24 -0.27 4.39 21.28
N GLY A 25 0.37 4.14 22.42
CA GLY A 25 1.70 4.64 22.75
C GLY A 25 2.81 4.29 21.75
N LEU A 26 2.62 3.29 20.88
CA LEU A 26 3.56 3.02 19.76
C LEU A 26 3.71 4.17 18.78
N LEU A 27 2.66 4.95 18.58
CA LEU A 27 2.58 5.83 17.42
C LEU A 27 3.15 7.20 17.65
N LYS A 28 3.24 7.58 18.93
CA LYS A 28 4.02 8.73 19.36
C LYS A 28 5.50 8.56 19.04
N ASP A 29 5.95 7.34 18.73
CA ASP A 29 7.35 7.08 18.39
C ASP A 29 7.60 7.17 16.87
N ILE A 30 6.57 7.27 16.02
CA ILE A 30 6.73 7.42 14.57
C ILE A 30 6.81 8.93 14.22
N PRO A 31 7.94 9.44 13.68
CA PRO A 31 8.12 10.87 13.42
C PRO A 31 7.04 11.49 12.52
N ILE A 32 6.51 10.72 11.57
CA ILE A 32 5.48 11.16 10.63
C ILE A 32 4.14 11.38 11.35
N ILE A 33 3.78 10.53 12.32
CA ILE A 33 2.50 10.63 13.03
C ILE A 33 2.50 11.87 13.94
N ASN A 34 3.57 12.13 14.69
CA ASN A 34 3.69 13.33 15.54
C ASN A 34 3.51 14.63 14.75
N ASN A 35 4.17 14.75 13.60
CA ASN A 35 4.02 15.92 12.73
C ASN A 35 2.58 16.09 12.20
N LEU A 36 1.81 15.01 12.09
CA LEU A 36 0.41 15.05 11.63
C LEU A 36 -0.56 15.46 12.73
N VAL A 37 -0.28 15.14 14.00
CA VAL A 37 -1.04 15.64 15.16
C VAL A 37 -0.98 17.15 15.22
N ASP A 38 0.23 17.68 15.05
CA ASP A 38 0.47 19.12 15.05
C ASP A 38 -0.23 19.80 13.86
N LEU A 39 -0.29 19.15 12.70
CA LEU A 39 -1.08 19.62 11.57
C LEU A 39 -2.58 19.63 11.86
N TYR A 40 -3.13 18.55 12.45
CA TYR A 40 -4.58 18.43 12.72
C TYR A 40 -5.11 19.58 13.60
N ASN A 41 -4.29 20.05 14.54
CA ASN A 41 -4.63 21.12 15.48
C ASN A 41 -4.61 22.55 14.88
N VAL A 42 -4.22 22.71 13.61
CA VAL A 42 -4.13 24.01 12.91
C VAL A 42 -5.25 24.15 11.87
N LYS A 43 -5.57 25.38 11.43
CA LYS A 43 -6.46 25.61 10.27
C LYS A 43 -5.80 25.09 8.98
N THR A 44 -5.98 23.80 8.70
CA THR A 44 -5.36 23.09 7.57
C THR A 44 -6.09 23.30 6.24
N THR A 45 -5.33 23.23 5.15
CA THR A 45 -5.88 23.29 3.78
C THR A 45 -6.62 22.00 3.42
N ILE A 46 -7.38 22.00 2.31
CA ILE A 46 -8.05 20.77 1.82
C ILE A 46 -7.01 19.70 1.45
N SER A 47 -5.89 20.11 0.86
CA SER A 47 -4.79 19.21 0.49
C SER A 47 -4.21 18.53 1.72
N ASP A 48 -3.96 19.27 2.81
CA ASP A 48 -3.47 18.71 4.07
C ASP A 48 -4.43 17.68 4.64
N LYS A 49 -5.74 17.95 4.59
CA LYS A 49 -6.78 16.99 5.04
C LYS A 49 -6.84 15.74 4.18
N ILE A 50 -6.58 15.84 2.89
CA ILE A 50 -6.53 14.68 1.99
C ILE A 50 -5.28 13.86 2.30
N PHE A 51 -4.11 14.50 2.39
CA PHE A 51 -2.86 13.84 2.76
C PHE A 51 -2.99 13.13 4.10
N TYR A 52 -3.63 13.78 5.06
CA TYR A 52 -3.94 13.21 6.36
C TYR A 52 -4.73 11.89 6.27
N LYS A 53 -5.82 11.85 5.50
CA LYS A 53 -6.60 10.62 5.28
C LYS A 53 -5.78 9.51 4.66
N LYS A 54 -4.85 9.85 3.76
CA LYS A 54 -3.93 8.89 3.14
C LYS A 54 -3.00 8.28 4.18
N VAL A 55 -2.44 9.09 5.09
CA VAL A 55 -1.58 8.58 6.16
C VAL A 55 -2.36 7.73 7.16
N VAL A 56 -3.57 8.14 7.55
CA VAL A 56 -4.45 7.31 8.40
C VAL A 56 -4.73 5.96 7.73
N SER A 57 -5.04 5.95 6.43
CA SER A 57 -5.29 4.72 5.68
C SER A 57 -4.05 3.82 5.63
N PHE A 58 -2.87 4.39 5.41
CA PHE A 58 -1.60 3.66 5.54
C PHE A 58 -1.44 3.05 6.94
N TYR A 59 -1.70 3.85 7.96
CA TYR A 59 -1.49 3.46 9.34
C TYR A 59 -2.44 2.32 9.77
N GLU A 60 -3.72 2.36 9.38
CA GLU A 60 -4.68 1.30 9.69
C GLU A 60 -4.16 -0.09 9.32
N SER A 61 -3.53 -0.23 8.14
CA SER A 61 -2.96 -1.50 7.67
C SER A 61 -1.57 -1.83 8.25
N PHE A 62 -0.90 -0.86 8.88
CA PHE A 62 0.39 -1.06 9.55
C PHE A 62 0.23 -1.34 11.06
N SER A 63 -0.85 -0.86 11.67
CA SER A 63 -1.07 -0.75 13.11
C SER A 63 -0.93 -2.06 13.91
N ASP A 64 -1.19 -3.19 13.26
CA ASP A 64 -1.11 -4.53 13.84
C ASP A 64 0.24 -5.23 13.59
N VAL A 65 1.30 -4.45 13.30
CA VAL A 65 2.68 -4.92 13.20
C VAL A 65 3.13 -5.64 14.48
N ASN A 66 3.89 -6.73 14.32
CA ASN A 66 4.48 -7.42 15.45
C ASN A 66 5.37 -6.48 16.29
N ARG A 67 5.10 -6.43 17.61
CA ARG A 67 5.79 -5.51 18.54
C ARG A 67 7.30 -5.76 18.64
N ASP A 68 7.73 -7.01 18.61
CA ASP A 68 9.16 -7.38 18.68
C ASP A 68 9.88 -7.00 17.38
N SER A 69 9.26 -7.27 16.22
CA SER A 69 9.77 -6.84 14.92
C SER A 69 9.88 -5.31 14.84
N PHE A 70 8.88 -4.59 15.34
CA PHE A 70 8.92 -3.12 15.37
C PHE A 70 10.02 -2.59 16.29
N ALA A 71 10.26 -3.22 17.45
CA ALA A 71 11.37 -2.87 18.33
C ALA A 71 12.73 -3.08 17.65
N GLN A 72 12.91 -4.22 16.97
CA GLN A 72 14.12 -4.51 16.20
C GLN A 72 14.33 -3.51 15.06
N TRP A 73 13.27 -3.19 14.34
CA TRP A 73 13.29 -2.17 13.30
C TRP A 73 13.74 -0.80 13.84
N ASN A 74 13.25 -0.40 15.01
CA ASN A 74 13.67 0.85 15.64
C ASN A 74 15.15 0.83 16.04
N THR A 75 15.68 -0.30 16.51
CA THR A 75 17.12 -0.46 16.71
C THR A 75 17.88 -0.29 15.39
N TRP A 76 17.44 -0.98 14.34
CA TRP A 76 18.05 -0.88 13.01
C TRP A 76 18.03 0.56 12.47
N VAL A 77 16.93 1.29 12.63
CA VAL A 77 16.79 2.69 12.21
C VAL A 77 17.84 3.58 12.88
N ASN A 78 18.06 3.42 14.19
CA ASN A 78 19.04 4.21 14.93
C ASN A 78 20.48 3.93 14.49
N GLU A 79 20.75 2.71 14.01
CA GLU A 79 22.06 2.31 13.49
C GLU A 79 22.23 2.69 12.00
N ASN A 80 21.15 2.92 11.27
CA ASN A 80 21.12 3.11 9.81
C ASN A 80 20.35 4.37 9.38
N LEU A 81 20.63 5.51 10.03
CA LEU A 81 19.89 6.77 9.87
C LEU A 81 19.69 7.19 8.40
N ASP A 82 20.73 7.17 7.57
CA ASP A 82 20.64 7.57 6.15
C ASP A 82 19.70 6.65 5.34
N ALA A 83 19.70 5.35 5.63
CA ALA A 83 18.83 4.39 4.97
C ALA A 83 17.38 4.54 5.46
N ALA A 84 17.20 4.73 6.76
CA ALA A 84 15.90 5.00 7.36
C ALA A 84 15.26 6.29 6.82
N GLU A 85 16.04 7.37 6.67
CA GLU A 85 15.56 8.64 6.10
C GLU A 85 15.11 8.46 4.64
N LYS A 86 15.85 7.68 3.84
CA LYS A 86 15.45 7.36 2.46
C LYS A 86 14.15 6.57 2.41
N ILE A 87 13.98 5.56 3.28
CA ILE A 87 12.75 4.77 3.36
C ILE A 87 11.57 5.67 3.76
N ALA A 88 11.74 6.50 4.79
CA ALA A 88 10.72 7.44 5.24
C ALA A 88 10.32 8.43 4.13
N SER A 89 11.30 8.99 3.42
CA SER A 89 11.07 9.91 2.29
C SER A 89 10.32 9.23 1.15
N THR A 90 10.72 8.00 0.79
CA THR A 90 10.05 7.19 -0.23
C THR A 90 8.61 6.90 0.16
N LEU A 91 8.33 6.56 1.42
CA LEU A 91 6.99 6.34 1.93
C LEU A 91 6.13 7.60 1.81
N VAL A 92 6.62 8.75 2.26
CA VAL A 92 5.88 10.02 2.19
C VAL A 92 5.53 10.37 0.75
N LEU A 93 6.50 10.26 -0.17
CA LEU A 93 6.28 10.53 -1.60
C LEU A 93 5.27 9.56 -2.22
N HIS A 94 5.33 8.27 -1.87
CA HIS A 94 4.38 7.28 -2.37
C HIS A 94 2.99 7.53 -1.82
N ILE A 95 2.85 7.77 -0.52
CA ILE A 95 1.55 8.04 0.12
C ILE A 95 0.94 9.30 -0.50
N ASP A 96 1.69 10.40 -0.61
CA ASP A 96 1.16 11.66 -1.14
C ASP A 96 0.71 11.54 -2.61
N SER A 97 1.45 10.78 -3.42
CA SER A 97 1.12 10.60 -4.84
C SER A 97 -0.10 9.70 -5.11
N GLN A 98 -0.55 8.89 -4.15
CA GLN A 98 -1.69 8.01 -4.38
C GLN A 98 -3.00 8.79 -4.54
N SER A 99 -3.81 8.39 -5.51
CA SER A 99 -5.16 8.93 -5.73
C SER A 99 -6.27 8.13 -5.04
N ASP A 100 -5.93 6.99 -4.42
CA ASP A 100 -6.86 6.04 -3.82
C ASP A 100 -6.38 5.64 -2.41
N LEU A 101 -7.28 5.70 -1.42
CA LEU A 101 -6.98 5.36 -0.03
C LEU A 101 -6.68 3.87 0.17
N VAL A 102 -7.25 2.98 -0.66
CA VAL A 102 -6.93 1.54 -0.62
C VAL A 102 -5.47 1.32 -1.02
N LYS A 103 -4.93 2.13 -1.94
CA LYS A 103 -3.48 2.05 -2.25
C LYS A 103 -2.63 2.48 -1.07
N CYS A 104 -3.06 3.47 -0.29
CA CYS A 104 -2.36 3.84 0.94
C CYS A 104 -2.36 2.69 1.95
N LYS A 105 -3.49 1.96 2.08
CA LYS A 105 -3.57 0.72 2.87
C LYS A 105 -2.58 -0.35 2.39
N ILE A 106 -2.50 -0.57 1.07
CA ILE A 106 -1.53 -1.50 0.48
C ILE A 106 -0.09 -1.09 0.85
N VAL A 107 0.25 0.19 0.75
CA VAL A 107 1.58 0.71 1.16
C VAL A 107 1.85 0.42 2.65
N GLY A 108 0.85 0.59 3.51
CA GLY A 108 0.92 0.27 4.94
C GLY A 108 1.21 -1.20 5.20
N HIS A 109 0.48 -2.08 4.51
CA HIS A 109 0.68 -3.51 4.58
C HIS A 109 2.07 -3.93 4.11
N LEU A 110 2.52 -3.41 2.97
CA LEU A 110 3.87 -3.71 2.44
C LEU A 110 4.96 -3.23 3.41
N PHE A 111 4.79 -2.08 4.03
CA PHE A 111 5.75 -1.58 5.02
C PHE A 111 5.76 -2.45 6.29
N LYS A 112 4.60 -2.91 6.75
CA LYS A 112 4.51 -3.89 7.84
C LYS A 112 5.32 -5.14 7.52
N LYS A 113 5.18 -5.68 6.30
CA LYS A 113 5.93 -6.87 5.86
C LYS A 113 7.43 -6.62 5.80
N LEU A 114 7.87 -5.42 5.44
CA LEU A 114 9.28 -5.03 5.49
C LEU A 114 9.79 -5.00 6.94
N VAL A 115 9.05 -4.37 7.85
CA VAL A 115 9.38 -4.29 9.29
C VAL A 115 9.42 -5.67 9.93
N GLU A 116 8.54 -6.58 9.52
CA GLU A 116 8.52 -7.97 9.97
C GLU A 116 9.52 -8.88 9.24
N GLU A 117 10.42 -8.30 8.43
CA GLU A 117 11.45 -9.01 7.64
C GLU A 117 10.89 -10.11 6.73
N LYS A 118 9.60 -10.01 6.34
CA LYS A 118 8.93 -10.94 5.41
C LYS A 118 9.26 -10.65 3.95
N ILE A 119 9.77 -9.45 3.67
CA ILE A 119 10.24 -9.01 2.37
C ILE A 119 11.53 -8.22 2.51
N SER A 120 12.37 -8.23 1.47
CA SER A 120 13.53 -7.36 1.42
C SER A 120 13.15 -5.93 1.05
N LEU A 121 14.05 -4.96 1.29
CA LEU A 121 13.87 -3.59 0.81
C LEU A 121 13.68 -3.52 -0.71
N ARG A 122 14.36 -4.39 -1.47
CA ARG A 122 14.21 -4.48 -2.92
C ARG A 122 12.81 -4.92 -3.33
N ASP A 123 12.25 -5.88 -2.61
CA ASP A 123 10.88 -6.38 -2.86
C ASP A 123 9.86 -5.30 -2.47
N PHE A 124 10.09 -4.60 -1.36
CA PHE A 124 9.27 -3.48 -0.94
C PHE A 124 9.22 -2.38 -2.01
N GLU A 125 10.37 -1.91 -2.51
CA GLU A 125 10.46 -0.90 -3.57
C GLU A 125 9.76 -1.36 -4.87
N ALA A 126 9.94 -2.64 -5.23
CA ALA A 126 9.25 -3.27 -6.33
C ALA A 126 7.72 -3.23 -6.19
N TYR A 127 7.21 -3.56 -5.01
CA TYR A 127 5.78 -3.63 -4.74
C TYR A 127 5.15 -2.23 -4.56
N LEU A 128 5.91 -1.25 -4.08
CA LEU A 128 5.49 0.16 -4.12
C LEU A 128 5.29 0.66 -5.55
N TYR A 129 6.18 0.29 -6.46
CA TYR A 129 6.05 0.60 -7.89
C TYR A 129 4.77 -0.02 -8.48
N VAL A 130 4.53 -1.31 -8.23
CA VAL A 130 3.29 -2.00 -8.65
C VAL A 130 2.06 -1.26 -8.14
N THR A 131 2.04 -0.95 -6.84
CA THR A 131 0.92 -0.26 -6.18
C THR A 131 0.63 1.08 -6.83
N SER A 132 1.66 1.82 -7.22
CA SER A 132 1.52 3.12 -7.87
C SER A 132 0.97 3.00 -9.28
N MET A 133 1.46 2.02 -10.06
CA MET A 133 1.15 1.90 -11.48
C MET A 133 -0.18 1.20 -11.78
N CYS A 134 -0.59 0.25 -10.95
CA CYS A 134 -1.77 -0.57 -11.21
C CYS A 134 -3.03 0.00 -10.56
N SER A 135 -4.20 -0.21 -11.15
CA SER A 135 -5.47 0.17 -10.50
C SER A 135 -5.77 -0.76 -9.32
N VAL A 136 -6.44 -0.28 -8.26
CA VAL A 136 -6.84 -1.13 -7.11
C VAL A 136 -7.65 -2.33 -7.58
N ARG A 137 -8.53 -2.13 -8.57
CA ARG A 137 -9.30 -3.21 -9.19
C ARG A 137 -8.40 -4.30 -9.77
N ASP A 138 -7.35 -3.93 -10.50
CA ASP A 138 -6.46 -4.90 -11.15
C ASP A 138 -5.57 -5.61 -10.13
N ILE A 139 -5.03 -4.90 -9.13
CA ILE A 139 -4.26 -5.51 -8.04
C ILE A 139 -5.15 -6.48 -7.26
N ARG A 140 -6.36 -6.06 -6.87
CA ARG A 140 -7.32 -6.91 -6.17
C ARG A 140 -7.67 -8.14 -6.97
N LYS A 141 -7.97 -7.96 -8.27
CA LYS A 141 -8.33 -9.06 -9.15
C LYS A 141 -7.20 -10.08 -9.24
N HIS A 142 -5.96 -9.61 -9.41
CA HIS A 142 -4.78 -10.48 -9.41
C HIS A 142 -4.62 -11.27 -8.10
N CYS A 143 -4.80 -10.61 -6.95
CA CYS A 143 -4.63 -11.26 -5.63
C CYS A 143 -5.79 -12.17 -5.22
N VAL A 144 -7.03 -11.85 -5.60
CA VAL A 144 -8.24 -12.56 -5.15
C VAL A 144 -8.63 -13.69 -6.10
N ASP A 145 -8.50 -13.47 -7.41
CA ASP A 145 -8.97 -14.44 -8.42
C ASP A 145 -7.85 -15.38 -8.91
N GLY A 146 -6.62 -15.23 -8.38
CA GLY A 146 -5.50 -16.16 -8.64
C GLY A 146 -5.16 -16.39 -10.10
N GLY A 147 -5.55 -15.47 -11.00
CA GLY A 147 -5.35 -15.55 -12.45
C GLY A 147 -5.82 -16.86 -13.09
N ASP A 148 -7.08 -17.23 -12.89
CA ASP A 148 -7.75 -18.27 -13.69
C ASP A 148 -7.69 -17.92 -15.19
N GLN A 149 -6.87 -18.62 -15.98
CA GLN A 149 -6.54 -18.28 -17.37
C GLN A 149 -7.70 -18.48 -18.38
N SER A 150 -8.89 -18.87 -17.95
CA SER A 150 -9.94 -19.39 -18.83
C SER A 150 -10.81 -18.34 -19.57
N SER A 151 -10.62 -17.01 -19.37
CA SER A 151 -11.50 -16.00 -19.98
C SER A 151 -10.80 -14.81 -20.68
N SER A 152 -11.45 -14.23 -21.71
CA SER A 152 -10.96 -13.06 -22.46
C SER A 152 -10.78 -11.78 -21.62
N THR A 153 -11.39 -11.73 -20.43
CA THR A 153 -11.24 -10.61 -19.48
C THR A 153 -9.91 -10.70 -18.71
N GLU A 154 -9.29 -11.88 -18.66
CA GLU A 154 -7.99 -12.14 -18.03
C GLU A 154 -6.83 -11.80 -18.96
N ALA A 155 -6.96 -11.99 -20.27
CA ALA A 155 -5.95 -11.54 -21.24
C ALA A 155 -5.70 -10.03 -21.13
N SER A 156 -6.76 -9.23 -20.93
CA SER A 156 -6.60 -7.79 -20.69
C SER A 156 -5.95 -7.46 -19.34
N LEU A 157 -6.22 -8.25 -18.28
CA LEU A 157 -5.55 -8.08 -16.98
C LEU A 157 -4.07 -8.45 -17.09
N ALA A 158 -3.75 -9.60 -17.68
CA ALA A 158 -2.40 -10.08 -17.91
C ALA A 158 -1.58 -9.09 -18.75
N GLN A 159 -2.15 -8.54 -19.83
CA GLN A 159 -1.52 -7.45 -20.60
C GLN A 159 -1.22 -6.22 -19.74
N ARG A 160 -2.16 -5.81 -18.89
CA ARG A 160 -1.96 -4.69 -17.96
C ARG A 160 -1.00 -5.02 -16.82
N LEU A 161 -0.76 -6.28 -16.47
CA LEU A 161 0.13 -6.62 -15.37
C LEU A 161 1.49 -7.18 -15.85
N GLN A 162 1.63 -7.43 -17.15
CA GLN A 162 2.88 -7.77 -17.80
C GLN A 162 3.93 -6.66 -17.64
N PHE A 163 3.52 -5.38 -17.71
CA PHE A 163 4.48 -4.27 -17.63
C PHE A 163 5.12 -4.13 -16.24
N VAL A 164 4.47 -4.64 -15.18
CA VAL A 164 5.08 -4.74 -13.84
C VAL A 164 5.74 -6.10 -13.59
N GLY A 165 5.75 -6.97 -14.60
CA GLY A 165 6.39 -8.28 -14.57
C GLY A 165 5.62 -9.35 -13.80
N PHE A 166 4.31 -9.19 -13.58
CA PHE A 166 3.48 -10.22 -12.93
C PHE A 166 3.00 -11.31 -13.90
N TYR A 167 2.98 -11.01 -15.19
CA TYR A 167 2.64 -11.97 -16.24
C TYR A 167 3.71 -11.98 -17.33
N SER A 168 3.96 -13.14 -17.91
CA SER A 168 4.77 -13.34 -19.12
C SER A 168 3.93 -13.91 -20.25
N PHE A 169 4.38 -13.65 -21.48
CA PHE A 169 3.77 -14.21 -22.67
C PHE A 169 4.36 -15.60 -22.96
N THR A 170 3.51 -16.59 -23.25
CA THR A 170 3.98 -17.92 -23.67
C THR A 170 4.09 -17.99 -25.20
N PRO A 171 5.32 -18.15 -25.77
CA PRO A 171 5.54 -18.13 -27.22
C PRO A 171 4.78 -19.21 -27.99
N GLU A 172 4.48 -20.33 -27.32
CA GLU A 172 3.81 -21.50 -27.90
C GLU A 172 2.38 -21.18 -28.38
N SER A 173 1.72 -20.18 -27.78
CA SER A 173 0.41 -19.69 -28.21
C SER A 173 0.41 -19.08 -29.62
N LEU A 174 1.54 -18.52 -30.09
CA LEU A 174 1.65 -18.00 -31.47
C LEU A 174 1.62 -19.10 -32.53
N SER A 175 1.91 -20.34 -32.15
CA SER A 175 2.06 -21.46 -33.08
C SER A 175 0.83 -22.36 -33.17
N GLN A 176 -0.07 -22.31 -32.17
CA GLN A 176 -1.19 -23.27 -32.05
C GLN A 176 -2.58 -22.64 -31.85
N SER A 177 -2.70 -21.34 -31.53
CA SER A 177 -4.01 -20.69 -31.34
C SER A 177 -4.05 -19.22 -31.81
N GLU A 178 -5.23 -18.68 -32.12
CA GLU A 178 -5.41 -17.23 -32.41
C GLU A 178 -5.37 -16.35 -31.15
N LYS A 179 -5.30 -16.96 -29.94
CA LYS A 179 -5.32 -16.24 -28.67
C LYS A 179 -3.93 -16.23 -28.03
N LEU A 180 -3.51 -15.04 -27.59
CA LEU A 180 -2.31 -14.86 -26.77
C LEU A 180 -2.56 -15.51 -25.40
N GLU A 181 -1.66 -16.41 -24.99
CA GLU A 181 -1.67 -17.01 -23.65
C GLU A 181 -0.65 -16.31 -22.76
N TYR A 182 -1.00 -16.19 -21.48
CA TYR A 182 -0.19 -15.53 -20.46
C TYR A 182 -0.09 -16.42 -19.23
N GLU A 183 1.08 -16.46 -18.63
CA GLU A 183 1.34 -17.16 -17.36
C GLU A 183 1.70 -16.15 -16.28
N ILE A 184 1.36 -16.47 -15.02
CA ILE A 184 1.80 -15.68 -13.87
C ILE A 184 3.27 -15.99 -13.63
N THR A 185 4.09 -14.95 -13.46
CA THR A 185 5.51 -15.11 -13.11
C THR A 185 5.68 -15.42 -11.62
N ASP A 186 6.86 -15.91 -11.23
CA ASP A 186 7.21 -16.08 -9.80
C ASP A 186 6.96 -14.80 -9.01
N ARG A 187 7.29 -13.63 -9.58
CA ARG A 187 7.07 -12.33 -8.95
C ARG A 187 5.59 -12.01 -8.73
N GLY A 188 4.74 -12.38 -9.68
CA GLY A 188 3.29 -12.26 -9.54
C GLY A 188 2.77 -13.15 -8.41
N CYS A 189 3.21 -14.42 -8.37
CA CYS A 189 2.88 -15.36 -7.31
C CYS A 189 3.37 -14.87 -5.93
N ASP A 190 4.59 -14.37 -5.83
CA ASP A 190 5.15 -13.81 -4.59
C ASP A 190 4.34 -12.63 -4.08
N PHE A 191 3.89 -11.75 -4.99
CA PHE A 191 3.03 -10.64 -4.63
C PHE A 191 1.64 -11.10 -4.15
N ILE A 192 1.04 -12.12 -4.80
CA ILE A 192 -0.22 -12.73 -4.32
C ILE A 192 -0.04 -13.25 -2.89
N ASN A 193 1.03 -14.00 -2.64
CA ASN A 193 1.34 -14.53 -1.31
C ASN A 193 1.53 -13.41 -0.28
N MET A 194 2.17 -12.31 -0.69
CA MET A 194 2.39 -11.15 0.18
C MET A 194 1.09 -10.45 0.59
N MET A 195 0.09 -10.48 -0.29
CA MET A 195 -1.21 -9.86 -0.10
C MET A 195 -2.26 -10.83 0.47
N ALA A 196 -1.89 -12.07 0.80
CA ALA A 196 -2.85 -13.10 1.22
C ALA A 196 -3.62 -12.76 2.51
N ASP A 197 -2.99 -12.03 3.43
CA ASP A 197 -3.60 -11.53 4.67
C ASP A 197 -4.00 -10.04 4.60
N PHE A 198 -3.98 -9.44 3.41
CA PHE A 198 -4.41 -8.07 3.22
C PHE A 198 -5.94 -7.95 3.23
N HIS A 199 -6.46 -6.98 3.98
CA HIS A 199 -7.88 -6.66 4.04
C HIS A 199 -8.24 -5.58 3.01
N TRP A 200 -8.90 -6.01 1.92
CA TRP A 200 -9.34 -5.18 0.78
C TRP A 200 -10.47 -4.19 1.11
#